data_AF-A0A433Q8W1-F1
#
_entry.id   AF-A0A433Q8W1-F1
#
_cell.length_a   1.000
_cell.length_b   1.000
_cell.length_c   1.000
_cell.angle_alpha   90.00
_cell.angle_beta   90.00
_cell.angle_gamma   90.00
#
_symmetry.space_group_name_H-M   'P 1'
#
loop_
_entity.id
_entity.type
_entity.pdbx_description
1 polymer ?
#
loop_
_entity_poly.entity_id
_entity_poly.type
_entity_poly.pdbx_seq_one_letter_code
_entity_poly.pdbx_strand_id
1 'polypeptide(L)'
;MSSPTETHGDEIEASTSSSKAAQPLTTDGINKWNTDQVIQHLQAKFPGDFDNEDLEVLQKRKIRGRAFLKLTEEKLMTHGMEPGQAIQHLSDAY
;
A
#
# COMPACT_ATOMS: atom_id res chain seq x y z
N MET A 1 42.37 -26.02 -29.82
CA MET A 1 42.11 -26.25 -28.38
C MET A 1 41.58 -24.93 -27.85
N SER A 2 40.26 -24.76 -27.85
CA SER A 2 39.36 -24.94 -26.69
C SER A 2 39.32 -23.67 -25.83
N SER A 3 38.22 -22.93 -25.91
CA SER A 3 37.72 -22.09 -24.79
C SER A 3 37.29 -23.03 -23.64
N PRO A 4 37.16 -22.57 -22.37
CA PRO A 4 35.95 -21.83 -21.97
C PRO A 4 36.07 -20.89 -20.73
N THR A 5 34.97 -20.15 -20.46
CA THR A 5 34.38 -19.67 -19.15
C THR A 5 35.28 -19.00 -18.08
N GLU A 6 34.85 -18.04 -17.26
CA GLU A 6 33.57 -17.84 -16.58
C GLU A 6 33.55 -16.44 -15.91
N THR A 7 32.37 -15.82 -15.86
CA THR A 7 31.71 -15.25 -14.67
C THR A 7 32.54 -14.48 -13.62
N HIS A 8 32.24 -13.19 -13.42
CA HIS A 8 31.26 -12.75 -12.41
C HIS A 8 31.29 -11.22 -12.37
N GLY A 9 30.23 -10.59 -12.88
CA GLY A 9 29.91 -9.22 -12.54
C GLY A 9 28.98 -9.25 -11.35
N ASP A 10 29.43 -8.79 -10.21
CA ASP A 10 28.68 -8.33 -9.04
C ASP A 10 29.77 -7.68 -8.16
N GLU A 11 29.70 -6.39 -7.87
CA GLU A 11 29.16 -5.96 -6.59
C GLU A 11 28.71 -4.50 -6.71
N ILE A 12 27.45 -4.29 -7.07
CA ILE A 12 26.75 -3.08 -6.65
C ILE A 12 26.46 -3.27 -5.16
N GLU A 13 27.31 -2.72 -4.31
CA GLU A 13 27.06 -2.48 -2.88
C GLU A 13 25.87 -1.50 -2.75
N ALA A 14 24.66 -1.99 -3.05
CA ALA A 14 23.43 -1.31 -2.70
C ALA A 14 23.27 -1.47 -1.19
N SER A 15 23.81 -0.47 -0.50
CA SER A 15 23.65 -0.19 0.92
C SER A 15 22.29 -0.67 1.42
N THR A 16 22.37 -1.57 2.39
CA THR A 16 21.29 -2.10 3.22
C THR A 16 20.33 -0.99 3.66
N SER A 17 19.26 -0.76 2.89
CA SER A 17 18.13 0.03 3.34
C SER A 17 17.12 -0.91 4.00
N SER A 18 17.36 -1.12 5.30
CA SER A 18 16.43 -1.63 6.31
C SER A 18 15.26 -2.47 5.76
N SER A 19 15.50 -3.76 5.54
CA SER A 19 14.44 -4.76 5.46
C SER A 19 13.73 -4.83 6.83
N LYS A 20 12.75 -3.96 7.05
CA LYS A 20 11.74 -4.18 8.09
C LYS A 20 10.93 -5.37 7.60
N ALA A 21 11.32 -6.56 8.05
CA ALA A 21 10.67 -7.82 7.74
C ALA A 21 9.16 -7.61 7.75
N ALA A 22 8.53 -7.86 6.59
CA ALA A 22 7.10 -7.76 6.41
C ALA A 22 6.44 -8.79 7.31
N GLN A 23 6.17 -8.39 8.55
CA GLN A 23 5.28 -9.15 9.41
C GLN A 23 3.94 -9.21 8.67
N PRO A 24 3.30 -10.39 8.59
CA PRO A 24 2.01 -10.51 7.92
C PRO A 24 1.06 -9.48 8.52
N LEU A 25 0.48 -8.63 7.67
CA LEU A 25 -0.56 -7.70 8.10
C LEU A 25 -1.73 -8.53 8.61
N THR A 26 -1.99 -8.47 9.90
CA THR A 26 -3.15 -9.13 10.49
C THR A 26 -4.31 -8.16 10.59
N THR A 27 -5.53 -8.66 10.45
CA THR A 27 -6.75 -7.88 10.63
C THR A 27 -6.80 -7.21 12.01
N ASP A 28 -6.30 -7.88 13.07
CA ASP A 28 -6.23 -7.29 14.42
C ASP A 28 -5.25 -6.12 14.50
N GLY A 29 -4.11 -6.21 13.79
CA GLY A 29 -3.15 -5.13 13.67
C GLY A 29 -3.74 -3.93 12.92
N ILE A 30 -4.39 -4.19 11.78
CA ILE A 30 -5.05 -3.15 10.97
C ILE A 30 -6.16 -2.48 11.79
N ASN A 31 -6.99 -3.23 12.52
CA ASN A 31 -8.11 -2.68 13.32
C ASN A 31 -7.67 -1.56 14.29
N LYS A 32 -6.42 -1.62 14.78
CA LYS A 32 -5.84 -0.63 15.71
C LYS A 32 -5.27 0.61 15.02
N TRP A 33 -5.24 0.66 13.69
CA TRP A 33 -4.66 1.77 12.97
C TRP A 33 -5.42 3.08 13.16
N ASN A 34 -4.66 4.15 13.32
CA ASN A 34 -5.18 5.50 13.16
C ASN A 34 -5.33 5.85 11.67
N THR A 35 -5.84 7.05 11.38
CA THR A 35 -6.09 7.47 10.00
C THR A 35 -4.81 7.67 9.19
N ASP A 36 -3.75 8.18 9.80
CA ASP A 36 -2.46 8.38 9.12
C ASP A 36 -1.82 7.04 8.71
N GLN A 37 -1.97 6.00 9.55
CA GLN A 37 -1.51 4.65 9.22
C GLN A 37 -2.30 4.03 8.07
N VAL A 38 -3.60 4.29 7.97
CA VAL A 38 -4.41 3.86 6.82
C VAL A 38 -3.94 4.55 5.54
N ILE A 39 -3.73 5.88 5.59
CA ILE A 39 -3.23 6.68 4.45
C ILE A 39 -1.86 6.21 4.01
N GLN A 40 -0.92 6.06 4.94
CA GLN A 40 0.43 5.59 4.63
C GLN A 40 0.41 4.19 4.01
N HIS A 41 -0.46 3.30 4.50
CA HIS A 41 -0.61 1.97 3.92
C HIS A 41 -1.13 2.03 2.48
N LEU A 42 -2.15 2.84 2.22
CA LEU A 42 -2.72 3.02 0.89
C LEU A 42 -1.69 3.61 -0.08
N GLN A 43 -0.95 4.65 0.32
CA GLN A 43 0.11 5.24 -0.50
C GLN A 43 1.25 4.26 -0.80
N ALA A 44 1.61 3.41 0.16
CA ALA A 44 2.67 2.41 -0.01
C ALA A 44 2.23 1.23 -0.89
N LYS A 45 0.96 0.84 -0.82
CA LYS A 45 0.39 -0.27 -1.60
C LYS A 45 0.00 0.14 -3.02
N PHE A 46 -0.53 1.35 -3.17
CA PHE A 46 -1.08 1.88 -4.41
C PHE A 46 -0.47 3.26 -4.71
N PRO A 47 0.84 3.31 -5.01
CA PRO A 47 1.52 4.56 -5.24
C PRO A 47 0.97 5.25 -6.51
N GLY A 48 0.34 6.41 -6.35
CA GLY A 48 -0.21 7.20 -7.45
C GLY A 48 -1.69 6.97 -7.74
N ASP A 49 -2.34 6.02 -7.07
CA ASP A 49 -3.79 5.77 -7.23
C ASP A 49 -4.66 6.67 -6.38
N PHE A 50 -4.09 7.25 -5.32
CA PHE A 50 -4.74 8.20 -4.43
C PHE A 50 -4.09 9.55 -4.58
N ASP A 51 -4.87 10.54 -4.99
CA ASP A 51 -4.44 11.93 -5.02
C ASP A 51 -4.63 12.61 -3.66
N ASN A 52 -4.24 13.88 -3.55
CA ASN A 52 -4.35 14.58 -2.27
C ASN A 52 -5.80 14.76 -1.81
N GLU A 53 -6.75 14.90 -2.74
CA GLU A 53 -8.18 15.10 -2.42
C GLU A 53 -8.77 13.82 -1.82
N ASP A 54 -8.44 12.66 -2.40
CA ASP A 54 -8.77 11.33 -1.89
C ASP A 54 -8.25 11.13 -0.46
N LEU A 55 -6.99 11.44 -0.22
CA LEU A 55 -6.38 11.29 1.11
C LEU A 55 -6.96 12.29 2.13
N GLU A 56 -7.32 13.50 1.70
CA GLU A 56 -8.04 14.46 2.53
C GLU A 56 -9.42 13.95 2.95
N VAL A 57 -10.14 13.24 2.08
CA VAL A 57 -11.43 12.61 2.43
C VAL A 57 -11.23 11.60 3.55
N LEU A 58 -10.20 10.75 3.48
CA LEU A 58 -9.87 9.78 4.52
C LEU A 58 -9.57 10.46 5.87
N GLN A 59 -8.81 11.56 5.86
CA GLN A 59 -8.56 12.39 7.05
C GLN A 59 -9.82 13.03 7.60
N LYS A 60 -10.59 13.75 6.77
CA LYS A 60 -11.81 14.47 7.17
C LYS A 60 -12.85 13.52 7.78
N ARG A 61 -12.96 12.32 7.21
CA ARG A 61 -13.88 11.26 7.68
C ARG A 61 -13.32 10.45 8.84
N LYS A 62 -12.06 10.70 9.25
CA LYS A 62 -11.35 9.97 10.31
C LYS A 62 -11.44 8.47 10.12
N ILE A 63 -11.22 8.01 8.88
CA ILE A 63 -11.23 6.59 8.55
C ILE A 63 -10.06 5.93 9.28
N ARG A 64 -10.38 5.12 10.28
CA ARG A 64 -9.41 4.32 11.05
C ARG A 64 -9.40 2.90 10.52
N GLY A 65 -8.43 2.11 10.96
CA GLY A 65 -8.27 0.72 10.57
C GLY A 65 -9.54 -0.13 10.61
N ARG A 66 -10.35 0.01 11.67
CA ARG A 66 -11.65 -0.67 11.76
C ARG A 66 -12.63 -0.31 10.64
N ALA A 67 -12.66 0.96 10.26
CA ALA A 67 -13.51 1.45 9.18
C ALA A 67 -12.93 1.06 7.81
N PHE A 68 -11.60 1.09 7.69
CA PHE A 68 -10.85 0.63 6.51
C PHE A 68 -11.13 -0.85 6.19
N LEU A 69 -11.10 -1.73 7.19
CA LEU A 69 -11.46 -3.14 7.00
C LEU A 69 -12.92 -3.38 6.60
N LYS A 70 -13.78 -2.37 6.71
CA LYS A 70 -15.19 -2.40 6.33
C LYS A 70 -15.48 -1.57 5.08
N LEU A 71 -14.47 -0.94 4.51
CA LEU A 71 -14.62 -0.14 3.30
C LEU A 71 -14.78 -1.10 2.12
N THR A 72 -15.94 -1.03 1.51
CA THR A 72 -16.21 -1.60 0.19
C THR A 72 -16.08 -0.50 -0.84
N GLU A 73 -15.89 -0.90 -2.10
CA GLU A 73 -15.93 -0.02 -3.27
C GLU A 73 -17.13 0.96 -3.23
N GLU A 74 -18.33 0.44 -2.97
CA GLU A 74 -19.58 1.22 -2.82
C GLU A 74 -19.48 2.31 -1.73
N LYS A 75 -18.81 1.99 -0.60
CA LYS A 75 -18.63 2.96 0.48
C LYS A 75 -17.67 4.07 0.06
N LEU A 76 -16.60 3.78 -0.67
CA LEU A 76 -15.68 4.80 -1.18
C LEU A 76 -16.40 5.78 -2.11
N MET A 77 -17.16 5.27 -3.06
CA MET A 77 -17.99 6.10 -3.96
C MET A 77 -18.96 7.01 -3.16
N THR A 78 -19.58 6.48 -2.11
CA THR A 78 -20.49 7.26 -1.24
C THR A 78 -19.76 8.40 -0.51
N HIS A 79 -18.45 8.28 -0.27
CA HIS A 79 -17.65 9.28 0.44
C HIS A 79 -17.07 10.36 -0.49
N GLY A 80 -17.38 10.31 -1.79
CA GLY A 80 -16.93 11.31 -2.77
C GLY A 80 -15.61 10.96 -3.46
N MET A 81 -15.10 9.74 -3.27
CA MET A 81 -14.04 9.19 -4.13
C MET A 81 -14.68 8.76 -5.44
N GLU A 82 -14.36 9.43 -6.54
CA GLU A 82 -14.84 9.00 -7.85
C GLU A 82 -14.34 7.59 -8.19
N PRO A 83 -15.07 6.84 -9.03
CA PRO A 83 -14.63 5.55 -9.52
C PRO A 83 -13.42 5.70 -10.47
N GLY A 84 -12.24 5.93 -9.88
CA GLY A 84 -10.93 5.88 -10.52
C GLY A 84 -10.19 4.56 -10.25
N GLN A 85 -8.89 4.52 -10.56
CA GLN A 85 -8.03 3.33 -10.43
C GLN A 85 -8.03 2.71 -9.01
N ALA A 86 -8.30 3.50 -7.97
CA ALA A 86 -8.41 3.07 -6.57
C ALA A 86 -9.43 1.93 -6.34
N ILE A 87 -10.45 1.82 -7.20
CA ILE A 87 -11.47 0.77 -7.13
C ILE A 87 -10.97 -0.56 -7.70
N GLN A 88 -10.19 -0.51 -8.78
CA GLN A 88 -9.76 -1.70 -9.52
C GLN A 88 -8.75 -2.55 -8.74
N HIS A 89 -8.02 -1.96 -7.80
CA HIS A 89 -6.92 -2.61 -7.07
C HIS A 89 -7.26 -3.04 -5.64
N LEU A 90 -8.45 -2.71 -5.13
CA LEU A 90 -8.88 -3.13 -3.79
C LEU A 90 -9.15 -4.64 -3.68
N SER A 91 -9.44 -5.33 -4.80
CA SER A 91 -9.55 -6.78 -4.84
C SER A 91 -8.22 -7.51 -4.61
N ASP A 92 -7.09 -6.84 -4.90
CA ASP A 92 -5.74 -7.38 -4.70
C ASP A 92 -5.11 -6.93 -3.37
N ALA A 93 -5.84 -6.12 -2.59
CA ALA A 93 -5.40 -5.57 -1.31
C ALA A 93 -5.52 -6.55 -0.14
N TYR A 94 -6.20 -7.68 -0.34
CA TYR A 94 -6.48 -8.72 0.66
C TYR A 94 -5.74 -10.03 0.37
#